data_AF-A0A9D5JYK0-F1
#
_entry.id   AF-A0A9D5JYK0-F1
#
_cell.length_a   1.000
_cell.length_b   1.000
_cell.length_c   1.000
_cell.angle_alpha   90.00
_cell.angle_beta   90.00
_cell.angle_gamma   90.00
#
_symmetry.space_group_name_H-M   'P 1'
#
loop_
_entity.id
_entity.type
_entity.pdbx_description
1 polymer ?
#
loop_
_entity_poly.entity_id
_entity_poly.type
_entity_poly.pdbx_seq_one_letter_code
_entity_poly.pdbx_strand_id
1 'polypeptide(L)'
;MPTNLPPEYYAVEARYRDAKTPAEKAACLEELLSTIPKHKGTDKLRADLRKRLSKLKNASQSSKTTSKHESAYHIPTEGAGQVVLVGPPNVGKSALLTALTNATPDVADFPYTTWKPTPGMVPIEDFQIQLVDTPPLNRDYMEPDLLDLIRRADLVVLMLDLQTAPTEQFEDTLALLR
;
A
#
# COMPACT_ATOMS: atom_id res chain seq x y z
N MET A 1 -21.11 27.54 22.28
CA MET A 1 -20.35 27.53 23.54
C MET A 1 -18.92 27.95 23.21
N PRO A 2 -18.36 28.99 23.83
CA PRO A 2 -16.94 29.29 23.67
C PRO A 2 -16.13 28.10 24.19
N THR A 3 -15.31 27.52 23.32
CA THR A 3 -14.46 26.38 23.66
C THR A 3 -13.22 26.91 24.37
N ASN A 4 -13.07 26.62 25.67
CA ASN A 4 -11.87 26.97 26.41
C ASN A 4 -10.72 26.04 25.96
N LEU A 5 -9.77 26.57 25.20
CA LEU A 5 -8.64 25.82 24.65
C LEU A 5 -7.39 26.05 25.52
N PRO A 6 -6.52 25.04 25.67
CA PRO A 6 -5.28 25.20 26.45
C PRO A 6 -4.38 26.30 25.87
N PRO A 7 -3.57 27.00 26.69
CA PRO A 7 -2.63 28.02 26.20
C PRO A 7 -1.68 27.49 25.11
N GLU A 8 -1.30 26.23 25.20
CA GLU A 8 -0.45 25.52 24.24
C GLU A 8 -1.07 25.45 22.83
N TYR A 9 -2.41 25.40 22.73
CA TYR A 9 -3.12 25.39 21.45
C TYR A 9 -2.80 26.65 20.63
N TYR A 10 -2.80 27.83 21.26
CA TYR A 10 -2.58 29.10 20.57
C TYR A 10 -1.14 29.23 20.04
N ALA A 11 -0.16 28.66 20.76
CA ALA A 11 1.23 28.63 20.32
C ALA A 11 1.42 27.72 19.08
N VAL A 12 0.72 26.58 19.05
CA VAL A 12 0.75 25.66 17.89
C VAL A 12 -0.04 26.25 16.72
N GLU A 13 -1.14 26.97 16.98
CA GLU A 13 -1.95 27.63 15.95
C GLU A 13 -1.18 28.77 15.26
N ALA A 14 -0.38 29.54 16.01
CA ALA A 14 0.54 30.51 15.44
C ALA A 14 1.57 29.85 14.51
N ARG A 15 2.19 28.74 14.94
CA ARG A 15 3.11 27.96 14.10
C ARG A 15 2.44 27.39 12.85
N TYR A 16 1.20 26.91 12.96
CA TYR A 16 0.42 26.45 11.80
C TYR A 16 0.17 27.58 10.78
N ARG A 17 -0.07 28.80 11.26
CA ARG A 17 -0.29 29.98 10.41
C ARG A 17 1.00 30.41 9.68
N ASP A 18 2.14 30.31 10.34
CA ASP A 18 3.45 30.68 9.81
C ASP A 18 4.09 29.58 8.94
N ALA A 19 3.63 28.33 9.08
CA ALA A 19 4.11 27.18 8.30
C ALA A 19 3.92 27.41 6.80
N LYS A 20 4.98 27.19 6.02
CA LYS A 20 5.01 27.48 4.57
C LYS A 20 4.81 26.22 3.75
N THR A 21 5.26 25.07 4.26
CA THR A 21 5.16 23.81 3.53
C THR A 21 3.95 22.96 3.95
N PRO A 22 3.41 22.12 3.06
CA PRO A 22 2.34 21.18 3.41
C PRO A 22 2.74 20.21 4.54
N ALA A 23 4.01 19.82 4.62
CA ALA A 23 4.54 18.92 5.65
C ALA A 23 4.58 19.60 7.03
N GLU A 24 5.07 20.84 7.11
CA GLU A 24 5.04 21.63 8.34
C GLU A 24 3.60 21.87 8.82
N LYS A 25 2.68 22.16 7.89
CA LYS A 25 1.26 22.33 8.19
C LYS A 25 0.63 21.04 8.73
N ALA A 26 0.98 19.88 8.18
CA ALA A 26 0.48 18.59 8.65
C ALA A 26 0.98 18.27 10.06
N ALA A 27 2.28 18.49 10.34
CA ALA A 27 2.85 18.31 11.67
C ALA A 27 2.16 19.20 12.72
N CYS A 28 1.92 20.48 12.40
CA CYS A 28 1.20 21.38 13.30
C CYS A 28 -0.26 20.95 13.53
N LEU A 29 -0.95 20.38 12.54
CA LEU A 29 -2.31 19.86 12.71
C LEU A 29 -2.37 18.62 13.61
N GLU A 30 -1.37 17.74 13.55
CA GLU A 30 -1.23 16.60 14.47
C GLU A 30 -0.98 17.07 15.90
N GLU A 31 -0.12 18.06 16.06
CA GLU A 31 0.19 18.67 17.36
C GLU A 31 -1.04 19.38 17.95
N LEU A 32 -1.79 20.14 17.14
CA LEU A 32 -3.08 20.75 17.54
C LEU A 32 -4.08 19.68 18.01
N LEU A 33 -4.20 18.56 17.30
CA LEU A 33 -5.11 17.47 17.69
C LEU A 33 -4.72 16.81 19.02
N SER A 34 -3.44 16.86 19.41
CA SER A 34 -2.94 16.33 20.69
C SER A 34 -3.26 17.25 21.87
N THR A 35 -3.22 18.56 21.65
CA THR A 35 -3.47 19.57 22.71
C THR A 35 -4.95 19.75 23.04
N ILE A 36 -5.86 19.39 22.12
CA ILE A 36 -7.31 19.62 22.31
C ILE A 36 -7.94 18.53 23.21
N PRO A 37 -8.65 18.92 24.30
CA PRO A 37 -9.38 17.98 25.15
C PRO A 37 -10.41 17.15 24.37
N LYS A 38 -10.60 15.88 24.73
CA LYS A 38 -11.53 14.96 24.03
C LYS A 38 -12.92 14.95 24.68
N HIS A 39 -13.75 15.95 24.39
CA HIS A 39 -15.12 16.02 24.92
C HIS A 39 -16.09 16.73 23.96
N LYS A 40 -17.40 16.63 24.23
CA LYS A 40 -18.47 17.14 23.37
C LYS A 40 -18.31 18.61 22.90
N GLY A 41 -17.68 19.46 23.71
CA GLY A 41 -17.41 20.88 23.37
C GLY A 41 -16.32 21.13 22.32
N THR A 42 -15.49 20.13 21.99
CA THR A 42 -14.36 20.23 21.05
C THR A 42 -14.51 19.30 19.84
N ASP A 43 -15.55 18.46 19.79
CA ASP A 43 -15.73 17.45 18.74
C ASP A 43 -15.77 18.04 17.33
N LYS A 44 -16.49 19.15 17.13
CA LYS A 44 -16.56 19.82 15.83
C LYS A 44 -15.19 20.35 15.38
N LEU A 45 -14.43 20.92 16.30
CA LEU A 45 -13.08 21.44 16.03
C LEU A 45 -12.12 20.30 15.67
N ARG A 46 -12.15 19.20 16.43
CA ARG A 46 -11.34 18.01 16.15
C ARG A 46 -11.69 17.36 14.81
N ALA A 47 -12.98 17.33 14.45
CA ALA A 47 -13.43 16.83 13.16
C ALA A 47 -12.89 17.68 12.00
N ASP A 48 -12.92 19.01 12.13
CA ASP A 48 -12.40 19.91 11.10
C ASP A 48 -10.87 19.79 10.95
N LEU A 49 -10.12 19.73 12.05
CA LEU A 49 -8.66 19.55 12.04
C LEU A 49 -8.26 18.20 11.42
N ARG A 50 -8.96 17.11 11.73
CA ARG A 50 -8.73 15.81 11.08
C ARG A 50 -9.00 15.85 9.58
N LYS A 51 -10.06 16.55 9.16
CA LYS A 51 -10.39 16.72 7.74
C LYS A 51 -9.30 17.50 6.99
N ARG A 52 -8.76 18.55 7.61
CA ARG A 52 -7.63 19.32 7.05
C ARG A 52 -6.35 18.50 6.98
N LEU A 53 -6.05 17.72 8.03
CA LEU A 53 -4.90 16.82 8.07
C LEU A 53 -4.97 15.76 6.97
N SER A 54 -6.13 15.11 6.80
CA SER A 54 -6.36 14.13 5.73
C SER A 54 -6.17 14.75 4.34
N LYS A 55 -6.70 15.96 4.10
CA LYS A 55 -6.48 16.67 2.83
C LYS A 55 -5.02 16.95 2.56
N LEU A 56 -4.25 17.38 3.57
CA LEU A 56 -2.83 17.67 3.40
C LEU A 56 -2.01 16.39 3.18
N LYS A 57 -2.29 15.30 3.91
CA LYS A 57 -1.65 14.00 3.68
C LYS A 57 -1.92 13.48 2.26
N ASN A 58 -3.18 13.58 1.79
CA ASN A 58 -3.56 13.17 0.44
C ASN A 58 -2.97 14.11 -0.63
N ALA A 59 -2.87 15.41 -0.36
CA ALA A 59 -2.26 16.38 -1.27
C ALA A 59 -0.74 16.20 -1.38
N SER A 60 -0.05 15.79 -0.31
CA SER A 60 1.37 15.40 -0.38
C SER A 60 1.60 14.08 -1.12
N GLN A 61 0.59 13.22 -1.21
CA GLN A 61 0.59 12.03 -2.08
C GLN A 61 0.27 12.37 -3.55
N SER A 62 -0.44 13.48 -3.83
CA SER A 62 -0.81 13.87 -5.20
C SER A 62 0.05 14.96 -5.85
N SER A 63 0.96 15.62 -5.12
CA SER A 63 1.71 16.79 -5.61
C SER A 63 3.20 16.58 -5.89
N LYS A 64 3.70 15.35 -5.83
CA LYS A 64 5.00 15.03 -6.44
C LYS A 64 4.77 14.21 -7.71
N THR A 65 5.08 14.86 -8.82
CA THR A 65 5.30 14.34 -10.19
C THR A 65 4.08 14.15 -11.10
N THR A 66 3.92 15.14 -11.98
CA THR A 66 3.33 15.10 -13.33
C THR A 66 4.16 14.23 -14.29
N SER A 67 4.64 13.09 -13.83
CA SER A 67 5.07 11.96 -14.67
C SER A 67 4.07 10.87 -14.36
N LYS A 68 3.43 10.30 -15.38
CA LYS A 68 2.67 9.05 -15.32
C LYS A 68 3.34 8.12 -14.30
N HIS A 69 2.84 8.05 -13.06
CA HIS A 69 3.43 7.18 -12.06
C HIS A 69 2.92 5.81 -12.45
N GLU A 70 3.71 5.11 -13.26
CA GLU A 70 3.47 3.72 -13.58
C GLU A 70 3.40 3.00 -12.23
N SER A 71 2.21 2.48 -11.92
CA SER A 71 1.99 1.74 -10.69
C SER A 71 3.03 0.62 -10.63
N ALA A 72 3.58 0.34 -9.45
CA ALA A 72 4.49 -0.81 -9.29
C ALA A 72 3.82 -2.14 -9.67
N TYR A 73 2.48 -2.16 -9.72
CA TYR A 73 1.65 -3.27 -10.14
C TYR A 73 1.30 -3.25 -11.63
N HIS A 74 1.69 -2.20 -12.36
CA HIS A 74 1.65 -2.19 -13.82
C HIS A 74 2.91 -2.85 -14.36
N ILE A 75 2.90 -4.18 -14.37
CA ILE A 75 3.95 -5.00 -14.97
C ILE A 75 3.46 -5.39 -16.38
N PRO A 76 4.11 -4.92 -17.46
CA PRO A 76 3.75 -5.34 -18.80
C PRO A 76 4.00 -6.84 -18.96
N THR A 77 3.06 -7.51 -19.64
CA THR A 77 3.18 -8.93 -19.97
C THR A 77 4.38 -9.16 -20.90
N GLU A 78 5.22 -10.11 -20.54
CA GLU A 78 6.37 -10.53 -21.36
C GLU A 78 6.32 -12.04 -21.64
N GLY A 79 6.98 -12.46 -22.73
CA GLY A 79 7.02 -13.87 -23.12
C GLY A 79 5.69 -14.39 -23.67
N ALA A 80 5.42 -15.67 -23.43
CA ALA A 80 4.22 -16.36 -23.93
C ALA A 80 3.01 -16.23 -22.98
N GLY A 81 3.18 -15.63 -21.80
CA GLY A 81 2.10 -15.37 -20.85
C GLY A 81 2.60 -14.90 -19.49
N GLN A 82 1.71 -14.28 -18.71
CA GLN A 82 1.96 -13.80 -17.35
C GLN A 82 1.19 -14.65 -16.33
N VAL A 83 1.92 -15.21 -15.37
CA VAL A 83 1.40 -16.00 -14.25
C VAL A 83 1.63 -15.23 -12.95
N VAL A 84 0.60 -15.05 -12.15
CA VAL A 84 0.69 -14.33 -10.87
C VAL A 84 0.57 -15.30 -9.70
N LEU A 85 1.55 -15.28 -8.79
CA LEU A 85 1.52 -16.03 -7.54
C LEU A 85 0.74 -15.25 -6.49
N VAL A 86 -0.31 -15.85 -5.92
CA VAL A 86 -1.10 -15.26 -4.84
C VAL A 86 -1.18 -16.19 -3.65
N GLY A 87 -1.43 -15.63 -2.47
CA GLY A 87 -1.67 -16.39 -1.25
C GLY A 87 -1.22 -15.68 0.01
N PRO A 88 -1.45 -16.30 1.18
CA PRO A 88 -1.07 -15.76 2.48
C PRO A 88 0.43 -15.44 2.60
N PRO A 89 0.85 -14.70 3.65
CA PRO A 89 2.27 -14.52 3.93
C PRO A 89 2.95 -15.87 4.22
N ASN A 90 4.24 -15.97 3.95
CA ASN A 90 5.10 -17.12 4.28
C ASN A 90 4.75 -18.48 3.64
N VAL A 91 3.85 -18.53 2.65
CA VAL A 91 3.53 -19.77 1.90
C VAL A 91 4.59 -20.15 0.85
N GLY A 92 5.71 -19.42 0.78
CA GLY A 92 6.82 -19.73 -0.12
C GLY A 92 6.74 -19.14 -1.53
N LYS A 93 5.91 -18.11 -1.77
CA LYS A 93 5.76 -17.48 -3.12
C LYS A 93 7.10 -17.01 -3.71
N SER A 94 7.86 -16.21 -2.98
CA SER A 94 9.17 -15.71 -3.41
C SER A 94 10.19 -16.84 -3.59
N ALA A 95 10.10 -17.88 -2.78
CA ALA A 95 10.96 -19.06 -2.91
C ALA A 95 10.64 -19.84 -4.20
N LEU A 96 9.35 -19.97 -4.56
CA LEU A 96 8.94 -20.58 -5.82
C LEU A 96 9.41 -19.76 -7.02
N LEU A 97 9.25 -18.43 -6.98
CA LEU A 97 9.79 -17.54 -8.02
C LEU A 97 11.29 -17.76 -8.20
N THR A 98 12.05 -17.72 -7.11
CA THR A 98 13.52 -17.87 -7.13
C THR A 98 13.93 -19.26 -7.63
N ALA A 99 13.17 -20.31 -7.31
CA ALA A 99 13.48 -21.67 -7.72
C ALA A 99 13.18 -21.93 -9.21
N LEU A 100 12.15 -21.27 -9.76
CA LEU A 100 11.72 -21.47 -11.15
C LEU A 100 12.35 -20.49 -12.13
N THR A 101 12.90 -19.38 -11.64
CA THR A 101 13.51 -18.36 -12.48
C THR A 101 15.03 -18.40 -12.31
N ASN A 102 15.78 -18.17 -13.39
CA ASN A 102 17.22 -17.88 -13.29
C ASN A 102 17.47 -16.41 -12.85
N ALA A 103 16.44 -15.70 -12.39
CA ALA A 103 16.50 -14.28 -12.10
C ALA A 103 16.98 -14.03 -10.68
N THR A 104 18.01 -13.20 -10.54
CA THR A 104 18.21 -12.40 -9.33
C THR A 104 17.20 -11.25 -9.40
N PRO A 105 16.19 -11.17 -8.52
CA PRO A 105 15.17 -10.15 -8.62
C PRO A 105 15.81 -8.75 -8.60
N ASP A 106 15.59 -7.97 -9.65
CA ASP A 106 16.06 -6.58 -9.72
C ASP A 106 15.34 -5.75 -8.66
N VAL A 107 16.09 -5.38 -7.61
CA VAL A 107 15.60 -4.45 -6.59
C VAL A 107 15.56 -3.07 -7.22
N ALA A 108 14.40 -2.67 -7.73
CA ALA A 108 14.22 -1.33 -8.24
C ALA A 108 14.13 -0.33 -7.08
N ASP A 109 15.13 0.54 -6.96
CA ASP A 109 15.25 1.61 -5.96
C ASP A 109 14.20 2.71 -6.20
N PHE A 110 12.95 2.44 -5.85
CA PHE A 110 11.93 3.47 -5.75
C PHE A 110 11.79 3.86 -4.27
N PRO A 111 11.95 5.14 -3.91
CA PRO A 111 11.83 5.55 -2.52
C PRO A 111 10.38 5.38 -2.03
N TYR A 112 10.22 4.86 -0.79
CA TYR A 112 8.97 4.72 0.00
C TYR A 112 8.11 3.45 -0.17
N THR A 113 8.68 2.28 -0.45
CA THR A 113 7.86 1.15 -0.92
C THR A 113 7.61 0.08 0.14
N THR A 114 6.33 -0.12 0.47
CA THR A 114 5.76 -1.39 0.93
C THR A 114 6.08 -2.49 -0.10
N TRP A 115 6.07 -3.76 0.30
CA TRP A 115 6.45 -4.92 -0.50
C TRP A 115 5.85 -4.84 -1.93
N LYS A 116 6.68 -4.89 -2.97
CA LYS A 116 6.29 -4.75 -4.38
C LYS A 116 6.14 -6.11 -5.08
N PRO A 117 5.30 -6.21 -6.13
CA PRO A 117 5.30 -7.38 -6.99
C PRO A 117 6.63 -7.48 -7.74
N THR A 118 7.12 -8.71 -7.91
CA THR A 118 8.44 -9.00 -8.49
C THR A 118 8.30 -9.97 -9.64
N PRO A 119 8.53 -9.54 -10.90
CA PRO A 119 8.51 -10.43 -12.06
C PRO A 119 9.82 -11.23 -12.17
N GLY A 120 9.74 -12.40 -12.79
CA GLY A 120 10.89 -13.21 -13.19
C GLY A 120 10.52 -14.17 -14.32
N MET A 121 11.48 -14.45 -15.20
CA MET A 121 11.24 -15.26 -16.40
C MET A 121 11.56 -16.74 -16.14
N VAL A 122 10.58 -17.60 -16.43
CA VAL A 122 10.68 -19.06 -16.31
C VAL A 122 10.82 -19.66 -17.71
N PRO A 123 11.93 -20.35 -18.03
CA PRO A 123 12.06 -21.09 -19.27
C PRO A 123 11.22 -22.37 -19.22
N ILE A 124 10.32 -22.55 -20.20
CA ILE A 124 9.54 -23.78 -20.38
C ILE A 124 9.69 -24.21 -21.85
N GLU A 125 10.46 -25.28 -22.08
CA GLU A 125 10.81 -25.72 -23.43
C GLU A 125 11.38 -24.56 -24.27
N ASP A 126 10.71 -24.21 -25.38
CA ASP A 126 11.09 -23.12 -26.28
C ASP A 126 10.44 -21.77 -25.93
N PHE A 127 9.69 -21.70 -24.82
CA PHE A 127 8.96 -20.51 -24.39
C PHE A 127 9.53 -19.90 -23.11
N GLN A 128 9.27 -18.60 -22.93
CA GLN A 128 9.49 -17.91 -21.67
C GLN A 128 8.14 -17.50 -21.08
N ILE A 129 7.90 -17.82 -19.82
CA ILE A 129 6.70 -17.41 -19.09
C ILE A 129 7.11 -16.43 -18.00
N GLN A 130 6.41 -15.30 -17.91
CA GLN A 130 6.63 -14.31 -16.87
C GLN A 130 5.89 -14.74 -15.61
N LEU A 131 6.63 -15.08 -14.56
CA LEU A 131 6.09 -15.38 -13.24
C LEU A 131 6.20 -14.13 -12.36
N VAL A 132 5.13 -13.75 -11.68
CA VAL A 132 5.10 -12.55 -10.83
C VAL A 132 4.79 -12.95 -9.40
N ASP A 133 5.76 -12.77 -8.51
CA ASP A 133 5.53 -12.86 -7.07
C ASP A 133 4.79 -11.62 -6.59
N THR A 134 3.76 -11.79 -5.78
CA THR A 134 2.96 -10.67 -5.25
C THR A 134 3.10 -10.54 -3.74
N PRO A 135 2.87 -9.32 -3.22
CA PRO A 135 2.70 -9.13 -1.78
C PRO A 135 1.60 -10.04 -1.22
N PRO A 136 1.67 -10.41 0.07
CA PRO A 136 0.62 -11.20 0.70
C PRO A 136 -0.75 -10.56 0.55
N LEU A 137 -1.75 -11.38 0.23
CA LEU A 137 -3.14 -10.94 0.25
C LEU A 137 -3.60 -10.81 1.72
N ASN A 138 -3.84 -9.58 2.17
CA ASN A 138 -4.32 -9.28 3.52
C ASN A 138 -5.50 -8.29 3.44
N ARG A 139 -6.60 -8.59 4.14
CA ARG A 139 -7.81 -7.75 4.20
C ARG A 139 -7.54 -6.33 4.71
N ASP A 140 -6.56 -6.18 5.61
CA ASP A 140 -6.27 -4.88 6.24
C ASP A 140 -5.40 -3.97 5.36
N TYR A 141 -4.62 -4.56 4.46
CA TYR A 141 -3.62 -3.86 3.64
C TYR A 141 -3.53 -4.48 2.26
N MET A 142 -4.45 -4.09 1.37
CA MET A 142 -4.42 -4.48 -0.04
C MET A 142 -4.45 -3.23 -0.92
N GLU A 143 -3.42 -3.06 -1.74
CA GLU A 143 -3.37 -1.98 -2.71
C GLU A 143 -4.34 -2.28 -3.86
N PRO A 144 -5.20 -1.33 -4.29
CA PRO A 144 -6.16 -1.57 -5.37
C PRO A 144 -5.51 -2.08 -6.65
N ASP A 145 -4.33 -1.56 -6.98
CA ASP A 145 -3.60 -1.91 -8.20
C ASP A 145 -3.09 -3.37 -8.21
N LEU A 146 -2.96 -4.00 -7.04
CA LEU A 146 -2.65 -5.44 -6.92
C LEU A 146 -3.76 -6.30 -7.50
N LEU A 147 -5.02 -5.95 -7.23
CA LEU A 147 -6.15 -6.67 -7.81
C LEU A 147 -6.19 -6.52 -9.33
N ASP A 148 -5.82 -5.34 -9.84
CA ASP A 148 -5.75 -5.10 -11.27
C ASP A 148 -4.62 -5.90 -11.93
N LEU A 149 -3.47 -6.09 -11.26
CA LEU A 149 -2.42 -7.01 -11.70
C LEU A 149 -2.94 -8.45 -11.77
N ILE A 150 -3.61 -8.92 -10.72
CA ILE A 150 -4.17 -10.28 -10.66
C ILE A 150 -5.22 -10.50 -11.77
N ARG A 151 -6.06 -9.50 -12.06
CA ARG A 151 -7.09 -9.58 -13.11
C ARG A 151 -6.55 -9.59 -14.53
N ARG A 152 -5.36 -9.01 -14.77
CA ARG A 152 -4.72 -8.97 -16.08
C ARG A 152 -3.94 -10.24 -16.42
N ALA A 153 -3.55 -11.01 -15.40
CA ALA A 153 -2.77 -12.22 -15.57
C ALA A 153 -3.51 -13.28 -16.38
N ASP A 154 -2.77 -14.05 -17.17
CA ASP A 154 -3.32 -15.17 -17.94
C ASP A 154 -3.62 -16.37 -17.03
N LEU A 155 -2.87 -16.51 -15.93
CA LEU A 155 -3.04 -17.55 -14.92
C LEU A 155 -2.75 -17.00 -13.52
N VAL A 156 -3.58 -17.40 -12.56
CA VAL A 156 -3.37 -17.12 -11.14
C VAL A 156 -3.06 -18.42 -10.41
N VAL A 157 -1.93 -18.48 -9.72
CA VAL A 157 -1.52 -19.63 -8.90
C VAL A 157 -1.71 -19.29 -7.44
N LEU A 158 -2.67 -19.95 -6.81
CA LEU A 158 -2.90 -19.83 -5.37
C LEU A 158 -1.98 -20.80 -4.60
N MET A 159 -1.11 -20.24 -3.78
CA MET A 159 -0.22 -20.99 -2.89
C MET A 159 -0.76 -21.03 -1.47
N LEU A 160 -0.69 -22.20 -0.86
CA LEU A 160 -1.17 -22.49 0.50
C LEU A 160 -0.09 -23.24 1.27
N ASP A 161 -0.02 -23.01 2.58
CA ASP A 161 0.83 -23.79 3.48
C ASP A 161 0.02 -24.95 4.11
N LEU A 162 0.41 -26.18 3.77
CA LEU A 162 -0.23 -27.39 4.25
C LEU A 162 0.02 -27.68 5.74
N GLN A 163 1.02 -27.03 6.36
CA GLN A 163 1.36 -27.24 7.78
C GLN A 163 0.50 -26.42 8.75
N THR A 164 -0.33 -25.53 8.22
CA THR A 164 -1.18 -24.64 9.02
C THR A 164 -2.66 -24.97 8.79
N ALA A 165 -3.46 -24.02 8.31
CA ALA A 165 -4.89 -24.19 8.05
C ALA A 165 -5.19 -23.96 6.56
N PRO A 166 -4.85 -24.92 5.67
CA PRO A 166 -4.91 -24.71 4.22
C PRO A 166 -6.33 -24.40 3.71
N THR A 167 -7.36 -24.98 4.34
CA THR A 167 -8.77 -24.70 3.99
C THR A 167 -9.17 -23.27 4.32
N GLU A 168 -8.79 -22.77 5.51
CA GLU A 168 -9.08 -21.39 5.93
C GLU A 168 -8.32 -20.39 5.05
N GLN A 169 -7.05 -20.66 4.77
CA GLN A 169 -6.24 -19.86 3.84
C GLN A 169 -6.88 -19.78 2.45
N PHE A 170 -7.40 -20.90 1.94
CA PHE A 170 -8.07 -20.97 0.65
C PHE A 170 -9.35 -20.14 0.65
N GLU A 171 -10.22 -20.31 1.65
CA GLU A 171 -11.48 -19.59 1.77
C GLU A 171 -11.26 -18.08 1.92
N ASP A 172 -10.31 -17.66 2.76
CA ASP A 172 -9.98 -16.25 2.94
C ASP A 172 -9.41 -15.60 1.69
N THR A 173 -8.51 -16.31 0.99
CA THR A 173 -7.96 -15.80 -0.26
C THR A 173 -9.02 -15.69 -1.34
N LEU A 174 -9.92 -16.69 -1.45
CA LEU A 174 -11.04 -16.59 -2.39
C LEU A 174 -12.01 -15.48 -2.04
N ALA A 175 -12.26 -15.21 -0.76
CA ALA A 175 -13.10 -14.11 -0.33
C ALA A 175 -12.52 -12.74 -0.71
N LEU A 176 -11.19 -12.62 -0.77
CA LEU A 176 -10.48 -11.42 -1.21
C LEU A 176 -10.47 -11.21 -2.73
N LEU A 177 -10.52 -12.29 -3.50
CA LEU A 177 -10.45 -12.27 -4.96
C LEU A 177 -11.81 -12.15 -5.66
N ARG A 178 -12.92 -12.25 -4.90
CA ARG A 178 -14.30 -12.14 -5.39
C ARG A 178 -14.77 -10.70 -5.61
#